data_AF-A0A7K1EQW1-F1
#
_entry.id   AF-A0A7K1EQW1-F1
#
_cell.length_a   1.000
_cell.length_b   1.000
_cell.length_c   1.000
_cell.angle_alpha   90.00
_cell.angle_beta   90.00
_cell.angle_gamma   90.00
#
_symmetry.space_group_name_H-M   'P 1'
#
loop_
_entity.id
_entity.type
_entity.pdbx_description
1 polymer ?
#
loop_
_entity_poly.entity_id
_entity_poly.type
_entity_poly.pdbx_seq_one_letter_code
_entity_poly.pdbx_strand_id
1 'polypeptide(L)'
;MNIWLVPAVAIAGLQVLINALDVAGQLPNPMAIHWGITMQPDGFVSVGDFALTLLIVQLVLWLPLVVADIWPKSKVRIRNLVMLVFGIVFWLVSAILGVSLFIQIGATDAAAVDFPWPLFAVLFLSIPFLLIFLLSMPEVVVGKNVQIRLRGLTIMSFDPEEIVSASVGVVSASEFGGWGIRATTRKIGFVPSKGPAVKLNLQDGTEISVRSKTPEAIVSSIEDLIS
;
A
#
# COMPACT_ATOMS: atom_id res chain seq x y z
N MET A 1 20.67 -6.32 5.20
CA MET A 1 19.55 -6.52 6.16
C MET A 1 18.39 -7.10 5.38
N ASN A 2 17.82 -8.21 5.84
CA ASN A 2 16.64 -8.77 5.19
C ASN A 2 15.49 -7.76 5.35
N ILE A 3 14.92 -7.27 4.25
CA ILE A 3 13.90 -6.19 4.29
C ILE A 3 12.70 -6.56 5.18
N TRP A 4 12.50 -7.86 5.38
CA TRP A 4 11.49 -8.47 6.24
C TRP A 4 11.69 -8.23 7.74
N LEU A 5 12.91 -7.96 8.20
CA LEU A 5 13.17 -7.64 9.59
C LEU A 5 12.89 -6.16 9.91
N VAL A 6 12.72 -5.31 8.90
CA VAL A 6 12.50 -3.88 9.09
C VAL A 6 11.24 -3.59 9.93
N PRO A 7 10.05 -4.18 9.63
CA PRO A 7 8.88 -3.98 10.47
C PRO A 7 9.08 -4.48 11.90
N ALA A 8 9.64 -5.67 12.08
CA ALA A 8 9.86 -6.25 13.41
C ALA A 8 10.80 -5.38 14.27
N VAL A 9 11.91 -4.93 13.68
CA VAL A 9 12.87 -4.04 14.35
C VAL A 9 12.24 -2.68 14.64
N ALA A 10 11.45 -2.13 13.72
CA ALA A 10 10.75 -0.85 13.94
C ALA A 10 9.72 -0.95 15.08
N ILE A 11 8.93 -2.03 15.13
CA ILE A 11 7.96 -2.29 16.20
C ILE A 11 8.68 -2.42 17.53
N ALA A 12 9.69 -3.28 17.63
CA ALA A 12 10.45 -3.49 18.86
C ALA A 12 11.16 -2.21 19.32
N GLY A 13 11.80 -1.49 18.39
CA GLY A 13 12.47 -0.22 18.67
C GLY A 13 11.52 0.85 19.18
N LEU A 14 10.31 0.94 18.62
CA LEU A 14 9.30 1.89 19.06
C LEU A 14 8.75 1.55 20.45
N GLN A 15 8.55 0.27 20.77
CA GLN A 15 8.15 -0.17 22.11
C GLN A 15 9.23 0.15 23.16
N VAL A 16 10.50 -0.12 22.83
CA VAL A 16 11.63 0.25 23.69
C VAL A 16 11.69 1.76 23.89
N LEU A 17 11.49 2.55 22.82
CA LEU A 17 11.48 4.00 22.90
C LEU A 17 10.37 4.52 23.81
N ILE A 18 9.13 4.05 23.64
CA ILE A 18 8.00 4.47 24.48
C ILE A 18 8.29 4.16 25.95
N ASN A 19 8.75 2.95 26.26
CA ASN A 19 9.07 2.57 27.62
C ASN A 19 10.22 3.41 28.21
N ALA A 20 11.27 3.67 27.43
CA ALA A 20 12.39 4.51 27.88
C ALA A 20 11.95 5.95 28.17
N LEU A 21 11.08 6.52 27.33
CA LEU A 21 10.53 7.87 27.53
C LEU A 21 9.60 7.93 28.76
N ASP A 22 8.77 6.91 28.95
CA ASP A 22 7.87 6.80 30.11
C ASP A 22 8.67 6.71 31.43
N VAL A 23 9.66 5.82 31.49
CA VAL A 23 10.57 5.68 32.64
C VAL A 23 11.34 6.96 32.92
N ALA A 24 11.68 7.72 31.89
CA ALA A 24 12.35 9.02 32.01
C ALA A 24 11.39 10.17 32.40
N GLY A 25 10.09 9.91 32.57
CA GLY A 25 9.09 10.93 32.87
C GLY A 25 8.92 11.95 31.73
N GLN A 26 9.23 11.55 30.49
CA GLN A 26 9.19 12.41 29.30
C GLN A 26 7.85 12.32 28.56
N LEU A 27 6.91 11.51 29.01
CA LEU A 27 5.57 11.41 28.42
C LEU A 27 4.52 11.83 29.44
N PRO A 28 3.50 12.60 29.02
CA PRO A 28 2.35 12.85 29.86
C PRO A 28 1.57 11.54 30.06
N ASN A 29 1.02 11.36 31.26
CA ASN A 29 0.14 10.25 31.56
C ASN A 29 -1.14 10.78 32.22
N PRO A 30 -2.26 10.86 31.47
CA PRO A 30 -2.53 10.20 30.20
C PRO A 30 -1.93 10.91 28.96
N MET A 31 -1.81 10.18 27.86
CA MET A 31 -1.43 10.68 26.53
C MET A 31 -2.66 10.98 25.68
N ALA A 32 -2.59 12.03 24.88
CA ALA A 32 -3.57 12.35 23.84
C ALA A 32 -3.44 11.38 22.66
N ILE A 33 -4.57 10.89 22.16
CA ILE A 33 -4.66 10.00 20.98
C ILE A 33 -5.64 10.49 19.92
N HIS A 34 -6.46 11.48 20.27
CA HIS A 34 -7.44 12.06 19.38
C HIS A 34 -7.48 13.58 19.60
N TRP A 35 -7.59 14.30 18.49
CA TRP A 35 -7.75 15.74 18.44
C TRP A 35 -9.04 16.04 17.68
N GLY A 36 -9.94 16.76 18.33
CA GLY A 36 -11.25 17.10 17.77
C GLY A 36 -11.15 18.11 16.62
N ILE A 37 -12.32 18.52 16.10
CA ILE A 37 -12.42 19.51 15.01
C ILE A 37 -11.82 20.87 15.41
N THR A 38 -11.81 21.18 16.71
CA THR A 38 -11.19 22.38 17.30
C THR A 38 -9.66 22.28 17.38
N MET A 39 -9.07 21.17 16.90
CA MET A 39 -7.63 20.87 16.99
C MET A 39 -7.10 20.71 18.43
N GLN A 40 -8.01 20.61 19.40
CA GLN A 40 -7.68 20.37 20.79
C GLN A 40 -7.79 18.88 21.13
N PRO A 41 -6.92 18.35 22.01
CA PRO A 41 -7.03 16.99 22.52
C PRO A 41 -8.39 16.74 23.20
N ASP A 42 -9.08 15.69 22.81
CA ASP A 42 -10.38 15.28 23.37
C ASP A 42 -10.50 13.76 23.61
N GLY A 43 -9.43 13.01 23.34
CA GLY A 43 -9.33 11.59 23.66
C GLY A 43 -7.96 11.25 24.24
N PHE A 44 -7.97 10.56 25.38
CA PHE A 44 -6.77 10.27 26.17
C PHE A 44 -6.73 8.82 26.64
N VAL A 45 -5.53 8.25 26.75
CA VAL A 45 -5.28 6.90 27.28
C VAL A 45 -4.01 6.88 28.12
N SER A 46 -3.82 5.86 28.95
CA SER A 46 -2.55 5.70 29.66
C SER A 46 -1.40 5.43 28.69
N VAL A 47 -0.15 5.70 29.10
CA VAL A 47 1.03 5.37 28.28
C VAL A 47 1.09 3.88 27.94
N GLY A 48 0.69 3.02 28.88
CA GLY A 48 0.62 1.57 28.69
C GLY A 48 -0.42 1.15 27.64
N ASP A 49 -1.61 1.75 27.69
CA ASP A 49 -2.67 1.49 26.71
C ASP A 49 -2.30 2.02 25.31
N PHE A 50 -1.62 3.17 25.24
CA PHE A 50 -1.06 3.69 24.00
C PHE A 50 -0.05 2.71 23.40
N ALA A 51 0.91 2.24 24.20
CA ALA A 51 1.95 1.29 23.78
C ALA A 51 1.33 -0.02 23.28
N LEU A 52 0.34 -0.56 24.01
CA LEU A 52 -0.36 -1.79 23.65
C LEU A 52 -1.18 -1.62 22.37
N THR A 53 -1.92 -0.53 22.22
CA THR A 53 -2.71 -0.23 21.02
C THR A 53 -1.81 -0.14 19.80
N LEU A 54 -0.70 0.59 19.92
CA LEU A 54 0.30 0.73 18.87
C LEU A 54 0.90 -0.62 18.47
N LEU A 55 1.25 -1.47 19.45
CA LEU A 55 1.75 -2.82 19.19
C LEU A 55 0.74 -3.66 18.40
N ILE A 56 -0.51 -3.71 18.86
CA ILE A 56 -1.57 -4.51 18.22
C ILE A 56 -1.80 -4.04 16.78
N VAL A 57 -1.96 -2.73 16.57
CA VAL A 57 -2.19 -2.17 15.23
C VAL A 57 -1.03 -2.52 14.30
N GLN A 58 0.22 -2.37 14.74
CA GLN A 58 1.38 -2.69 13.90
C GLN A 58 1.49 -4.19 13.61
N LEU A 59 1.23 -5.07 14.57
CA LEU A 59 1.23 -6.52 14.35
C LEU A 59 0.15 -6.95 13.35
N VAL A 60 -1.05 -6.37 13.46
CA VAL A 60 -2.17 -6.63 12.52
C VAL A 60 -1.80 -6.19 11.11
N LEU A 61 -1.18 -5.01 10.95
CA LEU A 61 -0.75 -4.50 9.65
C LEU A 61 0.46 -5.25 9.08
N TRP A 62 1.30 -5.83 9.95
CA TRP A 62 2.47 -6.61 9.54
C TRP A 62 2.09 -8.03 9.07
N LEU A 63 1.04 -8.63 9.63
CA LEU A 63 0.63 -10.01 9.33
C LEU A 63 0.45 -10.29 7.82
N PRO A 64 -0.23 -9.46 7.02
CA PRO A 64 -0.34 -9.65 5.58
C PRO A 64 1.01 -9.66 4.84
N LEU A 65 2.00 -8.90 5.33
CA LEU A 65 3.34 -8.87 4.75
C LEU A 65 4.10 -10.17 5.01
N VAL A 66 3.97 -10.72 6.21
CA VAL A 66 4.54 -12.04 6.56
C VAL A 66 3.87 -13.16 5.76
N VAL A 67 2.54 -13.13 5.67
CA VAL A 67 1.77 -14.10 4.88
C VAL A 67 2.12 -14.04 3.39
N ALA A 68 2.35 -12.83 2.86
CA ALA A 68 2.80 -12.67 1.48
C ALA A 68 4.17 -13.30 1.24
N ASP A 69 5.10 -13.25 2.21
CA ASP A 69 6.45 -13.81 2.04
C ASP A 69 6.46 -15.34 1.94
N ILE A 70 5.62 -16.02 2.72
CA ILE A 70 5.46 -17.49 2.66
C ILE A 70 4.63 -17.98 1.46
N TRP A 71 4.11 -17.06 0.66
CA TRP A 71 3.27 -17.39 -0.49
C TRP A 71 4.11 -18.06 -1.61
N PRO A 72 3.57 -19.09 -2.31
CA PRO A 72 4.28 -19.75 -3.41
C PRO A 72 4.91 -18.77 -4.41
N LYS A 73 6.17 -19.03 -4.79
CA LYS A 73 6.92 -18.23 -5.77
C LYS A 73 6.23 -18.14 -7.14
N SER A 74 5.33 -19.06 -7.45
CA SER A 74 4.48 -18.97 -8.65
C SER A 74 3.53 -17.76 -8.65
N LYS A 75 3.32 -17.08 -7.52
CA LYS A 75 2.45 -15.90 -7.42
C LYS A 75 3.19 -14.63 -7.01
N VAL A 76 4.47 -14.50 -7.40
CA VAL A 76 5.31 -13.33 -7.09
C VAL A 76 4.62 -11.99 -7.42
N ARG A 77 3.80 -11.93 -8.48
CA ARG A 77 3.07 -10.71 -8.87
C ARG A 77 2.04 -10.27 -7.82
N ILE A 78 1.21 -11.20 -7.37
CA ILE A 78 0.22 -10.95 -6.30
C ILE A 78 0.94 -10.62 -5.00
N ARG A 79 2.01 -11.37 -4.68
CA ARG A 79 2.86 -11.09 -3.53
C ARG A 79 3.40 -9.67 -3.53
N ASN A 80 3.98 -9.22 -4.65
CA ASN A 80 4.53 -7.87 -4.77
C ASN A 80 3.46 -6.77 -4.63
N LEU A 81 2.26 -7.01 -5.18
CA LEU A 81 1.14 -6.09 -5.02
C LEU A 81 0.68 -5.99 -3.56
N VAL A 82 0.54 -7.13 -2.87
CA VAL A 82 0.19 -7.17 -1.44
C VAL A 82 1.27 -6.45 -0.62
N MET A 83 2.55 -6.75 -0.88
CA MET A 83 3.66 -6.07 -0.21
C MET A 83 3.63 -4.55 -0.41
N LEU A 84 3.37 -4.08 -1.63
CA LEU A 84 3.31 -2.66 -1.93
C LEU A 84 2.17 -1.99 -1.15
N VAL A 85 0.95 -2.52 -1.27
CA VAL A 85 -0.24 -1.91 -0.67
C VAL A 85 -0.16 -1.94 0.86
N PHE A 86 0.06 -3.11 1.45
CA PHE A 86 0.13 -3.24 2.90
C PHE A 86 1.39 -2.60 3.48
N GLY A 87 2.49 -2.55 2.72
CA GLY A 87 3.69 -1.85 3.12
C GLY A 87 3.45 -0.35 3.26
N ILE A 88 2.76 0.25 2.29
CA ILE A 88 2.39 1.68 2.35
C ILE A 88 1.44 1.95 3.52
N VAL A 89 0.41 1.11 3.70
CA VAL A 89 -0.53 1.26 4.84
C VAL A 89 0.19 1.12 6.18
N PHE A 90 1.07 0.12 6.32
CA PHE A 90 1.88 -0.09 7.52
C PHE A 90 2.74 1.13 7.85
N TRP A 91 3.44 1.68 6.85
CA TRP A 91 4.29 2.86 7.03
C TRP A 91 3.48 4.11 7.36
N LEU A 92 2.36 4.36 6.67
CA LEU A 92 1.52 5.53 6.91
C LEU A 92 0.94 5.52 8.33
N VAL A 93 0.37 4.40 8.76
CA VAL A 93 -0.19 4.27 10.12
C VAL A 93 0.91 4.38 11.17
N SER A 94 2.08 3.74 10.95
CA SER A 94 3.22 3.85 11.86
C SER A 94 3.75 5.28 11.96
N ALA A 95 3.76 6.04 10.86
CA ALA A 95 4.17 7.45 10.86
C ALA A 95 3.17 8.33 11.63
N ILE A 96 1.86 8.12 11.44
CA ILE A 96 0.82 8.84 12.19
C ILE A 96 0.98 8.61 13.70
N LEU A 97 1.13 7.35 14.11
CA LEU A 97 1.30 6.99 15.51
C LEU A 97 2.64 7.49 16.09
N GLY A 98 3.71 7.42 15.30
CA GLY A 98 5.03 7.94 15.68
C GLY A 98 5.05 9.47 15.85
N VAL A 99 4.36 10.21 14.99
CA VAL A 99 4.18 11.67 15.13
C VAL A 99 3.36 11.97 16.39
N SER A 100 2.28 11.23 16.64
CA SER A 100 1.47 11.38 17.85
C SER A 100 2.27 11.18 19.14
N LEU A 101 3.18 10.20 19.16
CA LEU A 101 4.15 10.04 20.26
C LEU A 101 5.11 11.24 20.34
N PHE A 102 5.73 11.60 19.21
CA PHE A 102 6.81 12.58 19.16
C PHE A 102 6.40 13.96 19.68
N ILE A 103 5.20 14.43 19.33
CA ILE A 103 4.72 15.75 19.76
C ILE A 103 4.40 15.86 21.25
N GLN A 104 4.28 14.72 21.93
CA GLN A 104 3.98 14.67 23.38
C GLN A 104 5.24 14.53 24.23
N ILE A 105 6.42 14.37 23.61
CA ILE A 105 7.69 14.26 24.34
C ILE A 105 7.99 15.56 25.07
N GLY A 106 8.22 15.46 26.38
CA GLY A 106 8.49 16.58 27.28
C GLY A 106 7.23 17.38 27.69
N ALA A 107 6.05 16.99 27.21
CA ALA A 107 4.80 17.63 27.63
C ALA A 107 4.45 17.21 29.06
N THR A 108 4.14 18.19 29.91
CA THR A 108 3.68 17.94 31.28
C THR A 108 2.18 17.60 31.34
N ASP A 109 1.42 18.08 30.35
CA ASP A 109 -0.01 17.87 30.23
C ASP A 109 -0.36 17.61 28.76
N ALA A 110 -0.98 16.46 28.48
CA ALA A 110 -1.39 16.09 27.15
C ALA A 110 -2.51 17.00 26.61
N ALA A 111 -3.32 17.63 27.48
CA ALA A 111 -4.39 18.53 27.06
C ALA A 111 -3.86 19.84 26.44
N ALA A 112 -2.61 20.19 26.72
CA ALA A 112 -1.95 21.37 26.17
C ALA A 112 -1.16 21.09 24.87
N VAL A 113 -1.20 19.85 24.35
CA VAL A 113 -0.49 19.47 23.14
C VAL A 113 -1.36 19.76 21.91
N ASP A 114 -1.05 20.88 21.25
CA ASP A 114 -1.73 21.27 20.01
C ASP A 114 -1.51 20.24 18.88
N PHE A 115 -2.54 20.10 18.03
CA PHE A 115 -2.44 19.25 16.85
C PHE A 115 -1.37 19.77 15.86
N PRO A 116 -0.40 18.95 15.45
CA PRO A 116 0.70 19.40 14.59
C PRO A 116 0.27 19.40 13.12
N TRP A 117 -0.63 20.33 12.76
CA TRP A 117 -1.24 20.41 11.43
C TRP A 117 -0.25 20.32 10.26
N PRO A 118 0.94 20.98 10.28
CA PRO A 118 1.88 20.86 9.16
C PRO A 118 2.36 19.42 8.91
N LEU A 119 2.61 18.64 9.97
CA LEU A 119 3.06 17.25 9.85
C LEU A 119 1.94 16.36 9.33
N PHE A 120 0.72 16.52 9.87
CA PHE A 120 -0.44 15.77 9.40
C PHE A 120 -0.88 16.18 8.00
N ALA A 121 -0.69 17.43 7.59
CA ALA A 121 -0.93 17.87 6.22
C ALA A 121 -0.04 17.10 5.23
N VAL A 122 1.24 16.90 5.54
CA VAL A 122 2.13 16.07 4.70
C VAL A 122 1.63 14.62 4.63
N LEU A 123 1.27 14.03 5.77
CA LEU A 123 0.76 12.66 5.83
C LEU A 123 -0.57 12.51 5.08
N PHE A 124 -1.51 13.42 5.28
CA PHE A 124 -2.82 13.36 4.64
C PHE A 124 -2.78 13.75 3.18
N LEU A 125 -1.92 14.67 2.74
CA LEU A 125 -1.72 14.96 1.32
C LEU A 125 -1.05 13.78 0.60
N SER A 126 -0.24 12.98 1.28
CA SER A 126 0.33 11.77 0.67
C SER A 126 -0.75 10.76 0.24
N ILE A 127 -1.92 10.74 0.91
CA ILE A 127 -3.03 9.84 0.59
C ILE A 127 -3.65 10.15 -0.79
N PRO A 128 -4.15 11.36 -1.12
CA PRO A 128 -4.65 11.67 -2.45
C PRO A 128 -3.55 11.58 -3.50
N PHE A 129 -2.29 11.92 -3.21
CA PHE A 129 -1.20 11.68 -4.16
C PHE A 129 -1.02 10.19 -4.46
N LEU A 130 -1.07 9.33 -3.44
CA LEU A 130 -1.02 7.89 -3.59
C LEU A 130 -2.26 7.36 -4.34
N LEU A 131 -3.46 7.85 -4.02
CA LEU A 131 -4.69 7.45 -4.71
C LEU A 131 -4.64 7.89 -6.18
N ILE A 132 -4.22 9.12 -6.48
CA ILE A 132 -4.02 9.59 -7.86
C ILE A 132 -3.00 8.70 -8.55
N PHE A 133 -1.91 8.35 -7.90
CA PHE A 133 -0.90 7.44 -8.44
C PHE A 133 -1.50 6.05 -8.75
N LEU A 134 -2.16 5.41 -7.79
CA LEU A 134 -2.76 4.07 -7.91
C LEU A 134 -3.93 4.00 -8.89
N LEU A 135 -4.73 5.07 -8.98
CA LEU A 135 -5.88 5.19 -9.88
C LEU A 135 -5.49 5.79 -11.23
N SER A 136 -4.22 6.14 -11.44
CA SER A 136 -3.76 6.59 -12.76
C SER A 136 -3.90 5.49 -13.79
N MET A 137 -4.12 5.90 -15.03
CA MET A 137 -4.21 4.95 -16.13
C MET A 137 -2.85 4.26 -16.32
N PRO A 138 -2.81 2.91 -16.27
CA PRO A 138 -1.59 2.17 -16.55
C PRO A 138 -1.24 2.28 -18.05
N GLU A 139 0.04 2.12 -18.34
CA GLU A 139 0.58 2.07 -19.69
C GLU A 139 1.10 0.65 -19.97
N VAL A 140 0.77 0.10 -21.14
CA VAL A 140 1.34 -1.17 -21.60
C VAL A 140 2.43 -0.83 -22.61
N VAL A 141 3.67 -1.14 -22.26
CA VAL A 141 4.84 -0.92 -23.12
C VAL A 141 5.30 -2.26 -23.66
N VAL A 142 5.34 -2.38 -24.98
CA VAL A 142 5.81 -3.58 -25.69
C VAL A 142 7.24 -3.32 -26.16
N GLY A 143 8.19 -4.12 -25.68
CA GLY A 143 9.60 -4.07 -26.06
C GLY A 143 10.16 -5.48 -26.19
N LYS A 144 11.32 -5.77 -25.56
CA LYS A 144 11.78 -7.17 -25.40
C LYS A 144 10.82 -8.01 -24.57
N ASN A 145 10.21 -7.34 -23.57
CA ASN A 145 9.22 -7.90 -22.65
C ASN A 145 7.98 -7.00 -22.71
N VAL A 146 6.82 -7.55 -22.36
CA VAL A 146 5.60 -6.76 -22.18
C VAL A 146 5.60 -6.21 -20.76
N GLN A 147 5.55 -4.89 -20.61
CA GLN A 147 5.58 -4.22 -19.31
C GLN A 147 4.29 -3.47 -19.05
N ILE A 148 3.76 -3.62 -17.84
CA ILE A 148 2.71 -2.74 -17.32
C ILE A 148 3.40 -1.71 -16.45
N ARG A 149 3.25 -0.44 -16.82
CA ARG A 149 3.82 0.71 -16.12
C ARG A 149 2.73 1.55 -15.49
N LEU A 150 3.02 2.08 -14.31
CA LEU A 150 2.20 3.08 -13.65
C LEU A 150 3.06 4.31 -13.41
N ARG A 151 2.75 5.42 -14.11
CA ARG A 151 3.52 6.68 -14.04
C ARG A 151 5.03 6.47 -14.26
N GLY A 152 5.40 5.64 -15.24
CA GLY A 152 6.79 5.35 -15.60
C GLY A 152 7.46 4.26 -14.77
N LEU A 153 6.85 3.80 -13.67
CA LEU A 153 7.36 2.70 -12.87
C LEU A 153 6.81 1.36 -13.38
N THR A 154 7.69 0.42 -13.69
CA THR A 154 7.29 -0.94 -14.07
C THR A 154 6.73 -1.68 -12.86
N ILE A 155 5.43 -1.95 -12.88
CA ILE A 155 4.75 -2.70 -11.82
C ILE A 155 4.65 -4.20 -12.15
N MET A 156 4.63 -4.56 -13.43
CA MET A 156 4.71 -5.94 -13.91
C MET A 156 5.50 -6.01 -15.22
N SER A 157 6.20 -7.11 -15.39
CA SER A 157 6.87 -7.50 -16.63
C SER A 157 6.49 -8.95 -16.95
N PHE A 158 6.32 -9.23 -18.24
CA PHE A 158 6.02 -10.54 -18.79
C PHE A 158 7.02 -10.82 -19.89
N ASP A 159 7.65 -11.98 -19.84
CA ASP A 159 8.45 -12.46 -20.95
C ASP A 159 7.51 -12.93 -22.08
N PRO A 160 7.85 -12.77 -23.36
CA PRO A 160 6.97 -13.12 -24.46
C PRO A 160 6.48 -14.58 -24.40
N GLU A 161 7.36 -15.48 -23.97
CA GLU A 161 7.06 -16.90 -23.80
C GLU A 161 5.92 -17.15 -22.80
N GLU A 162 5.77 -16.30 -21.77
CA GLU A 162 4.71 -16.46 -20.77
C GLU A 162 3.31 -16.13 -21.32
N ILE A 163 3.24 -15.41 -22.44
CA ILE A 163 1.99 -14.90 -23.03
C ILE A 163 1.48 -15.89 -24.07
N VAL A 164 0.32 -16.48 -23.80
CA VAL A 164 -0.35 -17.43 -24.71
C VAL A 164 -1.17 -16.68 -25.76
N SER A 165 -1.83 -15.59 -25.36
CA SER A 165 -2.60 -14.74 -26.27
C SER A 165 -2.84 -13.36 -25.70
N ALA A 166 -3.01 -12.39 -26.58
CA ALA A 166 -3.49 -11.05 -26.28
C ALA A 166 -4.83 -10.82 -27.01
N SER A 167 -5.75 -10.09 -26.39
CA SER A 167 -7.03 -9.75 -27.02
C SER A 167 -7.53 -8.39 -26.55
N VAL A 168 -8.35 -7.75 -27.39
CA VAL A 168 -9.06 -6.53 -27.04
C VAL A 168 -10.35 -6.90 -26.30
N GLY A 169 -10.62 -6.22 -25.20
CA GLY A 169 -11.88 -6.36 -24.49
C GLY A 169 -12.36 -5.06 -23.87
N VAL A 170 -13.56 -5.08 -23.30
CA VAL A 170 -14.03 -4.04 -22.40
C VAL A 170 -13.99 -4.59 -20.99
N VAL A 171 -13.54 -3.78 -20.05
CA VAL A 171 -13.47 -4.13 -18.64
C VAL A 171 -14.15 -3.07 -17.81
N SER A 172 -14.76 -3.48 -16.70
CA SER A 172 -15.41 -2.59 -15.75
C SER A 172 -15.01 -2.95 -14.33
N ALA A 173 -14.90 -1.96 -13.44
CA ALA A 173 -14.57 -2.18 -12.04
C ALA A 173 -15.58 -3.15 -11.34
N SER A 174 -16.83 -3.20 -11.82
CA SER A 174 -17.87 -4.12 -11.36
C SER A 174 -17.54 -5.59 -11.63
N GLU A 175 -16.85 -5.93 -12.72
CA GLU A 175 -16.35 -7.29 -12.99
C GLU A 175 -15.31 -7.75 -11.95
N PHE A 176 -14.68 -6.78 -11.28
CA PHE A 176 -13.70 -6.97 -10.22
C PHE A 176 -14.26 -6.64 -8.83
N GLY A 177 -15.58 -6.66 -8.63
CA GLY A 177 -16.19 -6.47 -7.30
C GLY A 177 -16.36 -5.02 -6.85
N GLY A 178 -16.35 -4.06 -7.78
CA GLY A 178 -16.79 -2.68 -7.56
C GLY A 178 -15.67 -1.65 -7.31
N TRP A 179 -14.49 -2.09 -6.88
CA TRP A 179 -13.35 -1.20 -6.55
C TRP A 179 -12.23 -1.19 -7.59
N GLY A 180 -12.40 -1.91 -8.72
CA GLY A 180 -11.44 -1.89 -9.84
C GLY A 180 -10.14 -2.66 -9.61
N ILE A 181 -9.97 -3.28 -8.43
CA ILE A 181 -8.82 -4.11 -8.06
C ILE A 181 -9.33 -5.42 -7.45
N ARG A 182 -9.20 -6.52 -8.18
CA ARG A 182 -9.33 -7.88 -7.64
C ARG A 182 -8.15 -8.69 -8.13
N ALA A 183 -7.39 -9.23 -7.18
CA ALA A 183 -6.39 -10.25 -7.44
C ALA A 183 -6.98 -11.58 -6.97
N THR A 184 -7.70 -12.27 -7.85
CA THR A 184 -7.93 -13.70 -7.65
C THR A 184 -6.73 -14.47 -8.18
N THR A 185 -6.60 -15.73 -7.81
CA THR A 185 -5.52 -16.61 -8.29
C THR A 185 -5.49 -16.77 -9.82
N ARG A 186 -6.53 -16.33 -10.55
CA ARG A 186 -6.65 -16.46 -12.00
C ARG A 186 -6.96 -15.16 -12.74
N LYS A 187 -7.29 -14.06 -12.05
CA LYS A 187 -7.61 -12.78 -12.68
C LYS A 187 -6.96 -11.62 -11.93
N ILE A 188 -6.24 -10.78 -12.67
CA ILE A 188 -5.64 -9.54 -12.17
C ILE A 188 -6.12 -8.39 -13.07
N GLY A 189 -6.71 -7.36 -12.47
CA GLY A 189 -7.21 -6.19 -13.19
C GLY A 189 -6.56 -4.89 -12.75
N PHE A 190 -6.07 -4.11 -13.71
CA PHE A 190 -5.72 -2.69 -13.56
C PHE A 190 -6.78 -1.85 -14.26
N VAL A 191 -7.89 -1.63 -13.57
CA VAL A 191 -9.11 -1.04 -14.13
C VAL A 191 -9.55 0.17 -13.30
N PRO A 192 -8.86 1.32 -13.41
CA PRO A 192 -9.23 2.53 -12.67
C PRO A 192 -10.61 3.07 -13.08
N SER A 193 -11.06 2.76 -14.30
CA SER A 193 -12.37 3.13 -14.82
C SER A 193 -12.81 2.16 -15.92
N LYS A 194 -14.11 2.14 -16.23
CA LYS A 194 -14.67 1.28 -17.29
C LYS A 194 -14.14 1.66 -18.68
N GLY A 195 -13.95 0.65 -19.54
CA GLY A 195 -13.81 0.81 -20.98
C GLY A 195 -12.78 -0.13 -21.63
N PRO A 196 -12.30 0.17 -22.85
CA PRO A 196 -11.38 -0.67 -23.61
C PRO A 196 -10.10 -1.11 -22.86
N ALA A 197 -9.69 -2.35 -23.03
CA ALA A 197 -8.55 -2.92 -22.34
C ALA A 197 -7.84 -3.96 -23.19
N VAL A 198 -6.57 -4.13 -22.87
CA VAL A 198 -5.75 -5.25 -23.31
C VAL A 198 -5.94 -6.37 -22.31
N LYS A 199 -6.33 -7.55 -22.79
CA LYS A 199 -6.42 -8.78 -22.01
C LYS A 199 -5.30 -9.71 -22.41
N LEU A 200 -4.46 -10.09 -21.46
CA LEU A 200 -3.38 -11.05 -21.64
C LEU A 200 -3.76 -12.36 -20.96
N ASN A 201 -3.62 -13.47 -21.68
CA ASN A 201 -3.73 -14.80 -21.11
C ASN A 201 -2.32 -15.39 -20.98
N LEU A 202 -1.97 -15.78 -19.77
CA LEU A 202 -0.67 -16.35 -19.47
C LEU A 202 -0.69 -17.88 -19.45
N GLN A 203 0.48 -18.50 -19.60
CA GLN A 203 0.64 -19.97 -19.58
C GLN A 203 0.13 -20.61 -18.28
N ASP A 204 0.23 -19.90 -17.16
CA ASP A 204 -0.25 -20.37 -15.84
C ASP A 204 -1.79 -20.28 -15.67
N GLY A 205 -2.50 -19.85 -16.72
CA GLY A 205 -3.95 -19.66 -16.73
C GLY A 205 -4.41 -18.34 -16.09
N THR A 206 -3.49 -17.43 -15.76
CA THR A 206 -3.83 -16.08 -15.27
C THR A 206 -4.25 -15.17 -16.41
N GLU A 207 -5.41 -14.54 -16.26
CA GLU A 207 -5.91 -13.47 -17.14
C GLU A 207 -5.54 -12.11 -16.53
N ILE A 208 -4.85 -11.27 -17.29
CA ILE A 208 -4.46 -9.92 -16.90
C ILE A 208 -5.19 -8.91 -17.76
N SER A 209 -5.96 -8.04 -17.13
CA SER A 209 -6.75 -7.01 -17.79
C SER A 209 -6.19 -5.63 -17.48
N VAL A 210 -5.79 -4.88 -18.52
CA VAL A 210 -5.18 -3.55 -18.38
C VAL A 210 -5.96 -2.53 -19.22
N ARG A 211 -6.52 -1.51 -18.58
CA ARG A 211 -7.22 -0.42 -19.28
C ARG A 211 -6.26 0.29 -20.24
N SER A 212 -6.65 0.45 -21.51
CA SER A 212 -5.87 1.18 -22.52
C SER A 212 -6.76 2.07 -23.39
N LYS A 213 -6.20 3.18 -23.89
CA LYS A 213 -6.87 4.04 -24.89
C LYS A 213 -6.75 3.49 -26.30
N THR A 214 -5.74 2.64 -26.55
CA THR A 214 -5.39 2.09 -27.87
C THR A 214 -5.11 0.59 -27.77
N PRO A 215 -6.06 -0.22 -27.28
CA PRO A 215 -5.82 -1.64 -27.04
C PRO A 215 -5.53 -2.42 -28.33
N GLU A 216 -6.08 -2.03 -29.48
CA GLU A 216 -5.89 -2.71 -30.76
C GLU A 216 -4.42 -2.69 -31.20
N ALA A 217 -3.79 -1.50 -31.17
CA ALA A 217 -2.39 -1.34 -31.55
C ALA A 217 -1.45 -2.10 -30.60
N ILE A 218 -1.79 -2.16 -29.31
CA ILE A 218 -1.01 -2.88 -28.31
C ILE A 218 -1.13 -4.40 -28.53
N VAL A 219 -2.35 -4.91 -28.75
CA VAL A 219 -2.55 -6.34 -29.01
C VAL A 219 -1.80 -6.79 -30.25
N SER A 220 -1.88 -6.05 -31.36
CA SER A 220 -1.10 -6.33 -32.58
C SER A 220 0.40 -6.37 -32.29
N SER A 221 0.92 -5.41 -31.52
CA SER A 221 2.35 -5.38 -31.17
C SER A 221 2.77 -6.56 -30.29
N ILE A 222 1.86 -7.08 -29.45
CA ILE A 222 2.12 -8.26 -28.62
C ILE A 222 2.07 -9.53 -29.47
N GLU A 223 1.11 -9.63 -30.40
CA GLU A 223 1.01 -10.76 -31.34
C GLU A 223 2.29 -10.88 -32.19
N ASP A 224 2.80 -9.77 -32.72
CA ASP A 224 4.07 -9.73 -33.47
C ASP A 224 5.29 -10.12 -32.60
N LEU A 225 5.21 -9.93 -31.28
CA LEU A 225 6.29 -10.25 -30.35
C LEU A 225 6.31 -11.74 -29.96
N ILE A 226 5.16 -12.40 -30.00
CA ILE A 226 5.02 -13.82 -29.59
C ILE A 226 4.99 -14.79 -30.78
N SER A 227 4.89 -14.29 -32.02
CA SER A 227 4.96 -15.07 -33.27
C SER A 227 6.39 -15.48 -33.62
#